data_AF-A0A1S9BWU3-F1
#
_entry.id   AF-A0A1S9BWU3-F1
#
_cell.length_a   1.000
_cell.length_b   1.000
_cell.length_c   1.000
_cell.angle_alpha   90.00
_cell.angle_beta   90.00
_cell.angle_gamma   90.00
#
_symmetry.space_group_name_H-M   'P 1'
#
loop_
_entity.id
_entity.type
_entity.pdbx_description
1 polymer ?
#
loop_
_entity_poly.entity_id
_entity_poly.type
_entity_poly.pdbx_seq_one_letter_code
_entity_poly.pdbx_strand_id
1 'polypeptide(L)'
;MILNHIASRLNKDLKERMAGLMSHVIELQEDRWLRKGREEGRLEGTKSLLFSLVVDKVIDVADAARRAGESEEDFTKELEEYIKNQK
;
A
#
# COMPACT_ATOMS: atom_id res chain seq x y z
N MET A 1 -48.75 24.33 1.23
CA MET A 1 -47.82 24.64 2.34
C MET A 1 -47.23 23.39 3.00
N ILE A 2 -48.01 22.31 3.22
CA ILE A 2 -47.54 21.06 3.87
C ILE A 2 -46.64 20.20 2.97
N LEU A 3 -46.99 20.02 1.68
CA LEU A 3 -46.17 19.21 0.76
C LEU A 3 -44.73 19.71 0.63
N ASN A 4 -44.53 21.02 0.55
CA ASN A 4 -43.20 21.64 0.46
C ASN A 4 -42.38 21.40 1.73
N HIS A 5 -43.02 21.40 2.89
CA HIS A 5 -42.36 21.11 4.17
C HIS A 5 -41.96 19.63 4.29
N ILE A 6 -42.82 18.72 3.82
CA ILE A 6 -42.48 17.28 3.77
C ILE A 6 -41.32 17.04 2.81
N ALA A 7 -41.37 17.63 1.61
CA ALA A 7 -40.30 17.50 0.62
C ALA A 7 -38.96 18.08 1.10
N SER A 8 -38.98 19.23 1.78
CA SER A 8 -37.76 19.83 2.33
C SER A 8 -37.17 18.99 3.46
N ARG A 9 -38.00 18.41 4.33
CA ARG A 9 -37.57 17.50 5.39
C ARG A 9 -36.97 16.21 4.82
N LEU A 10 -37.62 15.59 3.83
CA LEU A 10 -37.13 14.38 3.19
C LEU A 10 -35.76 14.63 2.50
N ASN A 11 -35.61 15.77 1.84
CA ASN A 11 -34.35 16.17 1.21
C ASN A 11 -33.24 16.41 2.24
N LYS A 12 -33.58 16.98 3.40
CA LYS A 12 -32.63 17.18 4.50
C LYS A 12 -32.13 15.84 5.04
N ASP A 13 -33.05 14.93 5.36
CA ASP A 13 -32.73 13.59 5.88
C ASP A 13 -31.90 12.78 4.86
N LEU A 14 -32.23 12.89 3.57
CA LEU A 14 -31.45 12.25 2.50
C LEU A 14 -30.02 12.80 2.43
N LYS A 15 -29.85 14.13 2.50
CA LYS A 15 -28.52 14.76 2.52
C LYS A 15 -27.69 14.33 3.72
N GLU A 16 -28.29 14.27 4.91
CA GLU A 16 -27.60 13.83 6.12
C GLU A 16 -27.16 12.36 6.03
N ARG A 17 -28.03 11.48 5.51
CA ARG A 17 -27.68 10.07 5.26
C ARG A 17 -26.57 9.93 4.23
N MET A 18 -26.63 10.68 3.13
CA MET A 18 -25.56 10.66 2.12
C MET A 18 -24.24 11.15 2.69
N ALA A 19 -24.24 12.21 3.50
CA ALA A 19 -23.03 12.69 4.16
C ALA A 19 -22.42 11.63 5.10
N GLY A 20 -23.24 10.95 5.90
CA GLY A 20 -22.79 9.86 6.76
C GLY A 20 -22.20 8.67 5.97
N LEU A 21 -22.85 8.27 4.87
CA LEU A 21 -22.33 7.22 3.99
C LEU A 21 -21.00 7.62 3.35
N MET A 22 -20.86 8.87 2.90
CA MET A 22 -19.62 9.36 2.31
C MET A 22 -18.46 9.36 3.31
N SER A 23 -18.69 9.79 4.56
CA SER A 23 -17.69 9.73 5.63
C SER A 23 -17.21 8.29 5.83
N HIS A 24 -18.14 7.34 5.94
CA HIS A 24 -17.81 5.95 6.14
C HIS A 24 -17.05 5.32 4.96
N VAL A 25 -17.40 5.68 3.72
CA VAL A 25 -16.67 5.23 2.53
C VAL A 25 -15.23 5.76 2.53
N ILE A 26 -15.02 7.01 2.94
CA ILE A 26 -13.68 7.61 3.04
C ILE A 26 -12.85 6.87 4.10
N GLU A 27 -13.38 6.67 5.31
CA GLU A 27 -12.70 5.93 6.38
C GLU A 27 -12.28 4.52 5.94
N LEU A 28 -13.17 3.79 5.27
CA LEU A 28 -12.87 2.46 4.73
C LEU A 28 -11.82 2.50 3.61
N GLN A 29 -11.76 3.56 2.81
CA GLN A 29 -10.74 3.73 1.78
C GLN A 29 -9.38 4.04 2.41
N GLU A 30 -9.34 4.94 3.39
CA GLU A 30 -8.12 5.29 4.13
C GLU A 30 -7.50 4.05 4.80
N ASP A 31 -8.30 3.25 5.51
CA ASP A 31 -7.83 2.02 6.16
C ASP A 31 -7.25 1.02 5.15
N ARG A 32 -7.89 0.87 3.99
CA ARG A 32 -7.38 0.00 2.92
C ARG A 32 -6.05 0.49 2.38
N TRP A 33 -5.92 1.80 2.13
CA TRP A 33 -4.69 2.37 1.61
C TRP A 33 -3.55 2.30 2.62
N LEU A 34 -3.81 2.59 3.90
CA LEU A 34 -2.82 2.45 4.96
C LEU A 34 -2.35 1.00 5.10
N ARG A 35 -3.27 0.03 5.03
CA ARG A 35 -2.91 -1.39 5.09
C ARG A 35 -2.06 -1.81 3.89
N LYS A 36 -2.44 -1.37 2.68
CA LYS A 36 -1.68 -1.64 1.47
C LYS A 36 -0.29 -1.02 1.52
N GLY A 37 -0.18 0.25 1.91
CA GLY A 37 1.11 0.94 2.03
C GLY A 37 2.04 0.31 3.08
N ARG A 38 1.51 -0.17 4.21
CA ARG A 38 2.30 -0.93 5.19
C ARG A 38 2.84 -2.24 4.62
N GLU A 39 2.04 -2.95 3.84
CA GLU A 39 2.47 -4.21 3.24
C GLU A 39 3.52 -3.98 2.14
N GLU A 40 3.29 -3.01 1.25
CA GLU A 40 4.25 -2.62 0.22
C GLU A 40 5.57 -2.16 0.85
N GLY A 41 5.53 -1.28 1.85
CA GLY A 41 6.73 -0.82 2.54
C GLY A 41 7.47 -1.93 3.28
N ARG A 42 6.76 -2.92 3.83
CA ARG A 42 7.38 -4.11 4.46
C ARG A 42 8.09 -4.97 3.42
N LEU A 43 7.49 -5.18 2.25
CA LEU A 43 8.08 -5.95 1.16
C LEU A 43 9.33 -5.24 0.61
N GLU A 44 9.23 -3.94 0.34
CA GLU A 44 10.34 -3.12 -0.13
C GLU A 44 11.49 -3.11 0.87
N GLY A 45 11.21 -2.85 2.15
CA GLY A 45 12.22 -2.85 3.20
C GLY A 45 12.89 -4.21 3.41
N THR A 46 12.13 -5.31 3.27
CA THR A 46 12.69 -6.66 3.31
C THR A 46 13.64 -6.89 2.13
N LYS A 47 13.26 -6.44 0.93
CA LYS A 47 14.07 -6.58 -0.27
C LYS A 47 15.36 -5.77 -0.19
N SER A 48 15.27 -4.51 0.25
CA SER A 48 16.46 -3.66 0.51
C SER A 48 17.41 -4.28 1.54
N LEU A 49 16.87 -4.88 2.62
CA LEU A 49 17.69 -5.59 3.59
C LEU A 49 18.43 -6.76 2.95
N LEU A 50 17.75 -7.57 2.14
CA LEU A 50 18.38 -8.69 1.42
C LEU A 50 19.48 -8.20 0.47
N PHE A 51 19.25 -7.10 -0.25
CA PHE A 51 20.30 -6.49 -1.09
C PHE A 51 21.53 -6.09 -0.27
N SER A 52 21.34 -5.39 0.85
CA SER A 52 22.46 -5.02 1.73
C SER A 52 23.21 -6.23 2.26
N LEU A 53 22.50 -7.29 2.69
CA LEU A 53 23.14 -8.51 3.19
C LEU A 53 23.97 -9.23 2.12
N VAL A 54 23.54 -9.19 0.86
CA VAL A 54 24.31 -9.72 -0.27
C VAL A 54 25.54 -8.87 -0.56
N VAL A 55 25.39 -7.53 -0.57
CA VAL A 55 26.52 -6.59 -0.75
C VAL A 55 27.56 -6.76 0.36
N ASP A 56 27.11 -6.93 1.60
CA ASP A 56 27.95 -7.16 2.78
C ASP A 56 28.51 -8.60 2.82
N LYS A 57 28.19 -9.44 1.83
CA LYS A 57 28.62 -10.85 1.70
C LYS A 57 28.24 -11.72 2.91
N VAL A 58 27.14 -11.37 3.58
CA VAL A 58 26.59 -12.11 4.72
C VAL A 58 25.81 -13.33 4.24
N ILE A 59 25.11 -13.20 3.11
CA ILE A 59 24.36 -14.28 2.44
C ILE A 59 24.72 -14.28 0.94
N ASP A 60 24.50 -15.41 0.27
CA ASP A 60 24.64 -15.49 -1.17
C ASP A 60 23.39 -14.98 -1.91
N VAL A 61 23.56 -14.70 -3.21
CA VAL A 61 22.48 -14.20 -4.08
C VAL A 61 21.35 -15.21 -4.17
N ALA A 62 21.68 -16.51 -4.24
CA ALA A 62 20.70 -17.59 -4.35
C ALA A 62 19.81 -17.70 -3.09
N ASP A 63 20.37 -17.60 -1.88
CA ASP A 63 19.62 -17.57 -0.62
C ASP A 63 18.74 -16.33 -0.54
N ALA A 64 19.27 -15.18 -0.94
CA ALA A 64 18.55 -13.93 -0.92
C ALA A 64 17.36 -13.94 -1.88
N ALA A 65 17.55 -14.37 -3.13
CA ALA A 65 16.50 -14.51 -4.14
C ALA A 65 15.40 -15.47 -3.68
N ARG A 66 15.78 -16.63 -3.12
CA ARG A 66 14.84 -17.59 -2.55
C ARG A 66 14.04 -17.01 -1.38
N ARG A 67 14.65 -16.19 -0.53
CA ARG A 67 13.98 -15.49 0.58
C ARG A 67 13.07 -14.36 0.10
N ALA A 68 13.43 -13.70 -0.99
CA ALA A 68 12.59 -12.71 -1.68
C ALA A 68 11.42 -13.36 -2.43
N GLY A 69 11.51 -14.67 -2.70
CA GLY A 69 10.46 -15.43 -3.40
C GLY A 69 10.48 -15.22 -4.91
N GLU A 70 11.64 -14.85 -5.48
CA GLU A 70 11.81 -14.58 -6.90
C GLU A 70 13.00 -15.36 -7.50
N SER A 71 13.18 -15.24 -8.82
CA SER A 71 14.28 -15.91 -9.50
C SER A 71 15.62 -15.22 -9.18
N GLU A 72 16.72 -15.98 -9.22
CA GLU A 72 18.05 -15.41 -9.02
C GLU A 72 18.39 -14.37 -10.09
N GLU A 73 17.92 -14.56 -11.33
CA GLU A 73 18.13 -13.62 -12.42
C GLU A 73 17.44 -12.27 -12.17
N ASP A 74 16.17 -12.31 -11.75
CA ASP A 74 15.40 -11.08 -11.45
C ASP A 74 15.96 -10.37 -10.23
N PHE A 75 16.27 -11.11 -9.17
CA PHE A 75 16.91 -10.57 -7.97
C PHE A 75 18.25 -9.89 -8.31
N THR A 76 19.04 -10.50 -9.19
CA THR A 76 20.35 -9.95 -9.59
C THR A 76 20.19 -8.63 -10.35
N LYS A 77 19.24 -8.54 -11.29
CA LYS A 77 18.97 -7.29 -12.03
C LYS A 77 18.62 -6.15 -11.08
N GLU A 78 17.74 -6.40 -10.12
CA GLU A 78 17.35 -5.39 -9.15
C GLU A 78 18.47 -5.04 -8.16
N LEU A 79 19.29 -6.02 -7.76
CA LEU A 79 20.49 -5.78 -6.96
C LEU A 79 21.49 -4.88 -7.69
N GLU A 80 21.69 -5.08 -8.99
CA GLU A 80 22.56 -4.22 -9.80
C GLU A 80 22.04 -2.77 -9.85
N GLU A 81 20.74 -2.58 -10.01
CA GLU A 81 20.10 -1.26 -9.95
C GLU A 81 20.24 -0.62 -8.57
N TYR A 82 20.04 -1.39 -7.49
CA TYR A 82 20.24 -0.95 -6.11
C TYR A 82 21.68 -0.45 -5.90
N ILE A 83 22.68 -1.22 -6.33
CA ILE A 83 24.10 -0.85 -6.23
C ILE A 83 24.40 0.42 -7.04
N LYS A 84 23.79 0.57 -8.22
CA LYS A 84 23.95 1.76 -9.06
C LYS A 84 23.40 3.02 -8.40
N ASN A 85 22.27 2.91 -7.71
CA ASN A 85 21.61 4.05 -7.06
C ASN A 85 22.31 4.52 -5.77
N GLN A 86 23.27 3.75 -5.24
CA GLN A 86 24.07 4.10 -4.06
C GLN A 86 25.42 4.76 -4.38
N LYS A 87 25.79 4.87 -5.66
CA LYS A 87 27.02 5.53 -6.14
C LYS A 87 26.72 6.93 -6.64
#